data_AF-A0A1N7MBW9-F1
#
_entry.id   AF-A0A1N7MBW9-F1
#
_cell.length_a   1.000
_cell.length_b   1.000
_cell.length_c   1.000
_cell.angle_alpha   90.00
_cell.angle_beta   90.00
_cell.angle_gamma   90.00
#
_symmetry.space_group_name_H-M   'P 1'
#
loop_
_entity.id
_entity.type
_entity.pdbx_description
1 polymer ?
#
loop_
_entity_poly.entity_id
_entity_poly.type
_entity_poly.pdbx_seq_one_letter_code
_entity_poly.pdbx_strand_id
1 'polypeptide(L)'
;MSDTTDLIADLEEVLDLERHAIRHARLGDVAEIVRRKEELVAAIGPAQAAEVQRLRPRFEENQRLLGAALRGLRAAQRRLEMIRNAGKGIESYDSRGRARKIGADAASLERRA
;
A
#
# COMPACT_ATOMS: atom_id res chain seq x y z
N MET A 1 -11.22 -36.53 9.25
CA MET A 1 -10.33 -36.22 8.12
C MET A 1 -10.96 -35.24 7.12
N SER A 2 -12.30 -35.02 7.11
CA SER A 2 -12.93 -34.02 6.22
C SER A 2 -12.67 -32.58 6.66
N ASP A 3 -12.90 -32.27 7.95
CA ASP A 3 -12.77 -30.89 8.50
C ASP A 3 -11.40 -30.26 8.26
N THR A 4 -10.36 -31.08 8.18
CA THR A 4 -8.99 -30.63 7.96
C THR A 4 -8.73 -30.17 6.52
N THR A 5 -9.31 -30.87 5.54
CA THR A 5 -9.21 -30.49 4.13
C THR A 5 -9.97 -29.19 3.90
N ASP A 6 -11.10 -29.03 4.59
CA ASP A 6 -11.93 -27.82 4.53
C ASP A 6 -11.18 -26.59 5.09
N LEU A 7 -10.47 -26.73 6.22
CA LEU A 7 -9.62 -25.66 6.77
C LEU A 7 -8.48 -25.23 5.83
N ILE A 8 -7.89 -26.17 5.09
CA ILE A 8 -6.82 -25.86 4.12
C ILE A 8 -7.40 -25.17 2.88
N ALA A 9 -8.57 -25.58 2.41
CA ALA A 9 -9.29 -24.92 1.31
C ALA A 9 -9.70 -23.48 1.69
N ASP A 10 -10.21 -23.28 2.91
CA ASP A 10 -10.53 -21.95 3.43
C ASP A 10 -9.30 -21.05 3.49
N LEU A 11 -8.14 -21.60 3.87
CA LEU A 11 -6.89 -20.85 3.89
C LEU A 11 -6.43 -20.49 2.46
N GLU A 12 -6.61 -21.37 1.48
CA GLU A 12 -6.34 -21.06 0.07
C GLU A 12 -7.24 -19.91 -0.43
N GLU A 13 -8.53 -19.93 -0.11
CA GLU A 13 -9.47 -18.88 -0.48
C GLU A 13 -9.06 -17.53 0.14
N VAL A 14 -8.67 -17.52 1.41
CA VAL A 14 -8.19 -16.30 2.09
C VAL A 14 -6.93 -15.75 1.42
N LEU A 15 -6.01 -16.59 0.94
CA LEU A 15 -4.83 -16.15 0.21
C LEU A 15 -5.16 -15.56 -1.17
N ASP A 16 -6.20 -16.08 -1.83
CA ASP A 16 -6.67 -15.54 -3.10
C ASP A 16 -7.40 -14.20 -2.92
N LEU A 17 -8.19 -14.07 -1.84
CA LEU A 17 -8.78 -12.80 -1.42
C LEU A 17 -7.72 -11.74 -1.10
N GLU A 18 -6.66 -12.11 -0.38
CA GLU A 18 -5.53 -11.22 -0.07
C GLU A 18 -4.87 -10.71 -1.36
N ARG A 19 -4.61 -11.61 -2.31
CA ARG A 19 -4.06 -11.26 -3.62
C ARG A 19 -4.96 -10.30 -4.37
N HIS A 20 -6.27 -10.55 -4.37
CA HIS A 20 -7.25 -9.69 -5.03
C HIS A 20 -7.28 -8.30 -4.40
N ALA A 21 -7.37 -8.21 -3.06
CA ALA A 21 -7.40 -6.95 -2.33
C ALA A 21 -6.14 -6.10 -2.60
N ILE A 22 -4.95 -6.72 -2.58
CA ILE A 22 -3.69 -6.03 -2.85
C ILE A 22 -3.65 -5.50 -4.29
N ARG A 23 -4.05 -6.31 -5.28
CA ARG A 23 -4.04 -5.90 -6.70
C ARG A 23 -5.03 -4.78 -7.01
N HIS A 24 -6.16 -4.73 -6.31
CA HIS A 24 -7.20 -3.72 -6.51
C HIS A 24 -7.08 -2.53 -5.54
N ALA A 25 -5.97 -2.42 -4.81
CA ALA A 25 -5.72 -1.37 -3.83
C ALA A 25 -6.81 -1.25 -2.74
N ARG A 26 -7.52 -2.35 -2.45
CA ARG A 26 -8.52 -2.43 -1.37
C ARG A 26 -7.84 -2.72 -0.03
N LEU A 27 -6.99 -1.79 0.40
CA LEU A 27 -6.18 -1.96 1.61
C LEU A 27 -7.02 -1.98 2.91
N GLY A 28 -8.26 -1.47 2.88
CA GLY A 28 -9.19 -1.55 4.00
C GLY A 28 -9.58 -2.99 4.37
N ASP A 29 -9.68 -3.85 3.36
CA ASP A 29 -10.11 -5.25 3.52
C ASP A 29 -8.97 -6.12 4.08
N VAL A 30 -7.72 -5.66 3.98
CA VAL A 30 -6.52 -6.41 4.40
C VAL A 30 -6.54 -6.71 5.90
N ALA A 31 -7.06 -5.82 6.73
CA ALA A 31 -7.12 -6.03 8.18
C ALA A 31 -8.04 -7.21 8.57
N GLU A 32 -9.16 -7.37 7.87
CA GLU A 32 -10.08 -8.49 8.08
C GLU A 32 -9.48 -9.80 7.57
N ILE A 33 -8.85 -9.75 6.39
CA ILE A 33 -8.14 -10.88 5.79
C ILE A 33 -7.03 -11.40 6.73
N VAL A 34 -6.28 -10.51 7.38
CA VAL A 34 -5.25 -10.90 8.36
C VAL A 34 -5.86 -11.63 9.54
N ARG A 35 -6.94 -11.11 10.14
CA ARG A 35 -7.61 -11.78 11.27
C ARG A 35 -8.10 -13.17 10.91
N ARG A 36 -8.80 -13.31 9.78
CA ARG A 36 -9.30 -14.61 9.32
C ARG A 36 -8.17 -15.60 9.04
N LYS A 37 -7.03 -15.11 8.53
CA LYS A 37 -5.83 -15.91 8.31
C LYS A 37 -5.21 -16.39 9.63
N GLU A 38 -5.15 -15.54 10.65
CA GLU A 38 -4.66 -15.92 11.98
C GLU A 38 -5.55 -16.97 12.64
N GLU A 39 -6.88 -16.82 12.55
CA GLU A 39 -7.84 -17.80 13.07
C GLU A 39 -7.70 -19.17 12.40
N LEU A 40 -7.60 -19.20 11.06
CA LEU A 40 -7.40 -20.43 10.30
C LEU A 40 -6.05 -21.09 10.62
N VAL A 41 -4.97 -20.31 10.72
CA VAL A 41 -3.65 -20.85 11.07
C VAL A 41 -3.64 -21.40 12.51
N ALA A 42 -4.36 -20.76 13.44
CA ALA A 42 -4.49 -21.26 14.81
C ALA A 42 -5.34 -22.54 14.90
N ALA A 43 -6.33 -22.69 14.00
CA ALA A 43 -7.15 -23.90 13.90
C ALA A 43 -6.40 -25.09 13.27
N ILE A 44 -5.39 -24.81 12.44
CA ILE A 44 -4.55 -25.84 11.81
C ILE A 44 -3.49 -26.31 12.82
N GLY A 45 -3.56 -27.59 13.17
CA GLY A 45 -2.65 -28.22 14.12
C GLY A 45 -1.31 -28.67 13.49
N PRO A 46 -0.33 -29.06 14.32
CA PRO A 46 1.00 -29.50 13.87
C PRO A 46 0.97 -30.77 13.00
N ALA A 47 -0.08 -31.58 13.10
CA ALA A 47 -0.28 -32.78 12.27
C ALA A 47 -0.47 -32.46 10.78
N GLN A 48 -0.73 -31.20 10.42
CA GLN A 48 -0.97 -30.73 9.05
C GLN A 48 0.12 -29.81 8.51
N ALA A 49 1.30 -29.81 9.16
CA ALA A 49 2.41 -28.95 8.78
C ALA A 49 2.87 -29.17 7.33
N ALA A 50 2.67 -30.37 6.77
CA ALA A 50 3.02 -30.72 5.38
C ALA A 50 2.07 -30.06 4.36
N GLU A 51 0.77 -30.05 4.62
CA GLU A 51 -0.25 -29.40 3.78
C GLU A 51 -0.06 -27.89 3.79
N VAL A 52 0.18 -27.28 4.96
CA VAL A 52 0.52 -25.86 5.07
C VAL A 52 1.85 -25.56 4.35
N GLN A 53 2.81 -26.48 4.40
CA GLN A 53 4.08 -26.39 3.67
C GLN A 53 3.86 -26.16 2.17
N ARG A 54 2.85 -26.81 1.58
CA ARG A 54 2.52 -26.69 0.15
C ARG A 54 1.99 -25.31 -0.21
N LEU A 55 1.38 -24.58 0.74
CA LEU A 55 0.86 -23.23 0.53
C LEU A 55 1.93 -22.15 0.63
N ARG A 56 3.11 -22.46 1.18
CA ARG A 56 4.23 -21.51 1.39
C ARG A 56 4.58 -20.65 0.16
N PRO A 57 4.65 -21.20 -1.07
CA PRO A 57 4.93 -20.37 -2.24
C PRO A 57 3.87 -19.29 -2.48
N ARG A 58 2.59 -19.57 -2.18
CA ARG A 58 1.50 -18.61 -2.31
C ARG A 58 1.62 -17.49 -1.27
N PHE A 59 1.97 -17.83 -0.03
CA PHE A 59 2.27 -16.85 1.03
C PHE A 59 3.41 -15.91 0.63
N GLU A 60 4.51 -16.47 0.14
CA GLU A 60 5.68 -15.68 -0.29
C GLU A 60 5.36 -14.76 -1.46
N GLU A 61 4.53 -15.23 -2.41
CA GLU A 61 4.06 -14.39 -3.50
C GLU A 61 3.20 -13.22 -3.00
N ASN A 62 2.25 -13.47 -2.10
CA ASN A 62 1.42 -12.41 -1.53
C ASN A 62 2.27 -11.40 -0.73
N GLN A 63 3.27 -11.87 0.02
CA GLN A 63 4.20 -10.99 0.75
C GLN A 63 5.00 -10.10 -0.21
N ARG A 64 5.48 -10.65 -1.34
CA ARG A 64 6.15 -9.86 -2.39
C ARG A 64 5.21 -8.83 -3.01
N LEU A 65 3.97 -9.20 -3.31
CA LEU A 65 2.95 -8.31 -3.87
C LEU A 65 2.63 -7.15 -2.93
N LEU A 66 2.43 -7.43 -1.64
CA LEU A 66 2.19 -6.40 -0.62
C LEU A 66 3.36 -5.42 -0.52
N GLY A 67 4.59 -5.95 -0.51
CA GLY A 67 5.80 -5.15 -0.53
C GLY A 67 5.90 -4.26 -1.77
N ALA A 68 5.52 -4.77 -2.95
CA ALA A 68 5.49 -3.99 -4.18
C ALA A 68 4.41 -2.88 -4.13
N ALA A 69 3.21 -3.20 -3.65
CA ALA A 69 2.12 -2.23 -3.49
C ALA A 69 2.52 -1.07 -2.55
N LEU A 70 3.16 -1.38 -1.41
CA LEU A 70 3.68 -0.38 -0.48
C LEU A 70 4.73 0.53 -1.11
N ARG A 71 5.64 -0.01 -1.92
CA ARG A 71 6.62 0.81 -2.67
C ARG A 71 5.94 1.74 -3.65
N GLY A 72 4.91 1.25 -4.37
CA GLY A 72 4.11 2.05 -5.30
C GLY A 72 3.38 3.20 -4.60
N LEU A 73 2.71 2.93 -3.48
CA LEU A 73 2.02 3.96 -2.69
C LEU A 73 2.99 5.05 -2.22
N ARG A 74 4.15 4.67 -1.69
CA ARG A 74 5.19 5.64 -1.27
C ARG A 74 5.71 6.47 -2.45
N ALA A 75 5.83 5.89 -3.64
CA ALA A 75 6.24 6.62 -4.84
C ALA A 75 5.19 7.65 -5.26
N ALA A 76 3.89 7.29 -5.21
CA ALA A 76 2.79 8.21 -5.47
C ALA A 76 2.75 9.35 -4.44
N GLN A 77 2.92 9.06 -3.16
CA GLN A 77 3.01 10.07 -2.09
C GLN A 77 4.15 11.07 -2.36
N ARG A 78 5.36 10.57 -2.66
CA ARG A 78 6.50 11.44 -3.04
C ARG A 78 6.19 12.30 -4.26
N ARG A 79 5.49 11.74 -5.27
CA ARG A 79 5.11 12.49 -6.47
C ARG A 79 4.14 13.63 -6.15
N LEU A 80 3.13 13.38 -5.30
CA LEU A 80 2.20 14.39 -4.84
C LEU A 80 2.89 15.48 -4.02
N GLU A 81 3.83 15.11 -3.14
CA GLU A 81 4.63 16.07 -2.38
C GLU A 81 5.49 16.96 -3.29
N MET A 82 6.14 16.40 -4.32
CA MET A 82 6.89 17.18 -5.30
C MET A 82 5.99 18.18 -6.03
N ILE A 83 4.80 17.76 -6.48
CA ILE A 83 3.82 18.65 -7.14
C ILE A 83 3.37 19.75 -6.19
N ARG A 84 3.02 19.40 -4.95
CA ARG A 84 2.62 20.35 -3.90
C ARG A 84 3.72 21.38 -3.61
N ASN A 85 4.98 20.94 -3.56
CA ASN A 85 6.11 21.81 -3.25
C ASN A 85 6.51 22.69 -4.44
N ALA A 86 6.42 22.19 -5.68
CA ALA A 86 6.63 22.99 -6.88
C ALA A 86 5.63 24.15 -6.99
N GLY A 87 4.38 23.95 -6.54
CA GLY A 87 3.38 25.01 -6.45
C GLY A 87 3.63 26.07 -5.37
N LYS A 88 4.52 25.82 -4.41
CA LYS A 88 4.85 26.77 -3.31
C LYS A 88 5.91 27.82 -3.69
N GLY A 89 6.33 27.81 -4.95
CA GLY A 89 7.18 28.84 -5.52
C GLY A 89 8.64 28.44 -5.60
N ILE A 90 9.21 28.74 -6.75
CA ILE A 90 10.63 28.54 -7.06
C ILE A 90 11.37 29.74 -6.44
N GLU A 91 12.34 29.48 -5.57
CA GLU A 91 13.35 30.50 -5.23
C GLU A 91 14.26 30.65 -6.44
N SER A 92 13.95 31.64 -7.27
CA SER A 92 14.79 31.99 -8.41
C SER A 92 15.76 33.07 -7.92
N TYR A 93 17.05 32.77 -7.97
CA TYR A 93 18.09 33.76 -7.70
C TYR A 93 18.08 34.81 -8.81
N ASP A 94 18.06 36.09 -8.44
CA ASP A 94 18.26 37.16 -9.41
C ASP A 94 19.71 37.19 -9.92
N SER A 95 19.97 37.94 -10.98
CA SER A 95 21.33 38.11 -11.55
C SER A 95 22.32 38.81 -10.61
N ARG A 96 21.91 39.15 -9.38
CA ARG A 96 22.72 39.77 -8.32
C ARG A 96 22.88 38.88 -7.08
N GLY A 97 22.45 37.61 -7.14
CA GLY A 97 22.65 36.62 -6.08
C GLY A 97 21.70 36.75 -4.89
N ARG A 98 20.58 37.49 -5.00
CA ARG A 98 19.55 37.53 -3.94
C ARG A 98 18.47 36.49 -4.23
N ALA A 99 18.12 35.70 -3.21
CA ALA A 99 17.02 34.74 -3.27
C ALA A 99 15.69 35.50 -3.37
N ARG A 100 14.96 35.33 -4.49
CA ARG A 100 13.60 35.85 -4.65
C ARG A 100 12.63 34.68 -4.72
N LYS A 101 11.69 34.62 -3.78
CA LYS A 101 10.59 33.64 -3.80
C LYS A 101 9.62 34.03 -4.91
N ILE A 102 9.52 33.24 -5.97
CA ILE A 102 8.48 33.37 -6.99
C ILE A 102 7.45 32.27 -6.74
N GLY A 103 6.50 32.53 -5.86
CA GLY A 103 5.29 31.73 -5.66
C GLY A 103 4.10 32.37 -6.38
N ALA A 104 3.00 31.64 -6.52
CA ALA A 104 1.74 32.21 -7.00
C ALA A 104 1.29 33.29 -6.01
N ASP A 105 1.58 34.55 -6.32
CA ASP A 105 1.20 35.69 -5.51
C ASP A 105 -0.31 35.69 -5.35
N ALA A 106 -0.75 35.62 -4.08
CA ALA A 106 -2.10 35.96 -3.69
C ALA A 106 -2.44 37.32 -4.31
N ALA A 107 -3.57 37.38 -5.00
CA ALA A 107 -4.08 38.53 -5.73
C ALA A 107 -4.00 39.82 -4.90
N SER A 108 -2.93 40.59 -5.08
CA SER A 108 -2.92 42.01 -4.75
C SER A 108 -3.49 42.77 -5.94
N LEU A 109 -4.81 42.66 -6.09
CA LEU A 109 -5.60 43.58 -6.91
C LEU A 109 -5.58 44.95 -6.22
N GLU A 110 -4.60 45.78 -6.56
CA GLU A 110 -4.67 47.22 -6.26
C GLU A 110 -5.86 47.81 -7.04
N ARG A 111 -6.91 48.17 -6.30
CA ARG A 111 -8.03 48.97 -6.77
C ARG A 111 -7.50 50.39 -6.99
N ARG A 112 -7.22 50.79 -8.23
CA ARG A 112 -7.02 52.19 -8.58
C ARG A 112 -8.38 52.87 -8.81
N ALA A 113 -8.62 53.89 -7.99
CA ALA A 113 -9.65 54.91 -8.16
C ALA A 113 -9.34 55.79 -9.37
#